data_AF-A0A1C5Y3E4-F1
#
_entry.id   AF-A0A1C5Y3E4-F1
#
_cell.length_a   1.000
_cell.length_b   1.000
_cell.length_c   1.000
_cell.angle_alpha   90.00
_cell.angle_beta   90.00
_cell.angle_gamma   90.00
#
_symmetry.space_group_name_H-M   'P 1'
#
loop_
_entity.id
_entity.type
_entity.pdbx_description
1 polymer ?
#
loop_
_entity_poly.entity_id
_entity_poly.type
_entity_poly.pdbx_seq_one_letter_code
_entity_poly.pdbx_strand_id
1 'polypeptide(L)'
;MHMKKGIKELAKRTLALALTVTAIWTLQPAEVHAVNSSGNIAQGVDVSKHNGSVNWSQVAASGMKFAFIKAGSTNSGVDPNFDANIKGAAAAGLKTGVYVYSYATTPEAAQNEANLVLQWISNYTVNYPVVFDIEDKCHKNLSNQQLIDIINAFCTTIDAAGYHPMVYSYKNMFTSKLSICGWDKWVAQYSSNCDYNNNVCFWQYSSYGKVNGFGSRVDVNYQYKDYSTLIIPEGFIAHNGQTRFYRNWKMQRGWVDYNDTRYYLDGAGNLVRGWFTDDKGTYYLTPEDGQIARGQYTAEGNNYYFTAEGIKTAGLVTVGEQKFYYDPLNNGIMKKEWYSDEKGNFYFFDRTDGHMLTGDQVIDGLKFLFGADGIRQSGMIAREDGSSYYYDPATGQMVSGWFNIADKTYYADELGHIVTGIYPVAKQNYYFDEKGVLIRNQVLDLNGVQYQADENGILTEIVPVPEEDTAAAAAQASAQPVK
;
A
#
# COMPACT_ATOMS: atom_id res chain seq x y z
N MET A 1 21.24 -59.45 -13.66
CA MET A 1 20.05 -60.23 -13.25
C MET A 1 19.75 -59.83 -11.81
N HIS A 2 18.63 -59.26 -11.40
CA HIS A 2 17.25 -59.27 -11.89
C HIS A 2 16.56 -57.93 -11.59
N MET A 3 15.69 -57.53 -12.51
CA MET A 3 14.73 -56.43 -12.44
C MET A 3 13.83 -56.46 -11.20
N LYS A 4 13.36 -55.29 -10.76
CA LYS A 4 11.91 -55.01 -10.73
C LYS A 4 11.60 -53.50 -10.75
N LYS A 5 10.76 -53.15 -11.71
CA LYS A 5 10.08 -51.85 -11.92
C LYS A 5 9.11 -51.55 -10.76
N GLY A 6 8.90 -50.26 -10.50
CA GLY A 6 7.97 -49.73 -9.48
C GLY A 6 6.49 -49.92 -9.79
N ILE A 7 5.64 -49.28 -8.95
CA ILE A 7 4.29 -48.77 -9.23
C ILE A 7 3.61 -48.28 -7.92
N LYS A 8 2.93 -47.12 -8.02
CA LYS A 8 1.80 -46.56 -7.24
C LYS A 8 2.03 -45.82 -5.90
N GLU A 9 1.97 -44.49 -6.01
CA GLU A 9 0.90 -43.61 -5.46
C GLU A 9 0.11 -44.12 -4.25
N LEU A 10 0.25 -43.44 -3.11
CA LEU A 10 -0.82 -43.31 -2.12
C LEU A 10 -0.69 -42.01 -1.29
N ALA A 11 -1.68 -41.15 -1.46
CA ALA A 11 -2.36 -40.32 -0.46
C ALA A 11 -1.67 -39.08 0.17
N LYS A 12 -2.28 -37.94 -0.21
CA LYS A 12 -2.27 -36.60 0.39
C LYS A 12 -2.58 -36.55 1.90
N ARG A 13 -2.17 -35.40 2.48
CA ARG A 13 -2.50 -34.81 3.81
C ARG A 13 -1.59 -35.38 4.91
N THR A 14 -0.73 -34.61 5.56
CA THR A 14 -0.92 -33.36 6.32
C THR A 14 0.47 -32.94 6.81
N LEU A 15 0.83 -31.66 6.77
CA LEU A 15 1.54 -31.02 7.90
C LEU A 15 1.56 -29.50 7.70
N ALA A 16 0.81 -28.81 8.55
CA ALA A 16 1.00 -27.39 8.80
C ALA A 16 2.39 -27.20 9.41
N LEU A 17 3.25 -26.40 8.76
CA LEU A 17 4.52 -26.00 9.34
C LEU A 17 4.25 -24.78 10.22
N ALA A 18 4.08 -25.06 11.52
CA ALA A 18 4.10 -24.07 12.58
C ALA A 18 5.51 -23.46 12.67
N LEU A 19 5.63 -22.17 12.33
CA LEU A 19 6.75 -21.34 12.75
C LEU A 19 6.35 -20.63 14.04
N THR A 20 6.48 -21.34 15.16
CA THR A 20 6.46 -20.73 16.49
C THR A 20 7.78 -20.01 16.70
N VAL A 21 7.82 -18.71 16.45
CA VAL A 21 8.87 -17.83 16.98
C VAL A 21 8.50 -17.54 18.43
N THR A 22 9.12 -18.27 19.35
CA THR A 22 9.15 -17.90 20.78
C THR A 22 10.08 -16.70 20.92
N ALA A 23 9.53 -15.50 20.79
CA ALA A 23 10.17 -14.28 21.27
C ALA A 23 9.71 -14.06 22.71
N ILE A 24 10.44 -14.62 23.68
CA ILE A 24 10.31 -14.25 25.09
C ILE A 24 10.96 -12.88 25.22
N TRP A 25 10.16 -11.83 25.07
CA TRP A 25 10.58 -10.49 25.46
C TRP A 25 10.38 -10.37 26.97
N THR A 26 11.49 -10.33 27.70
CA THR A 26 11.48 -9.82 29.08
C THR A 26 11.14 -8.33 29.01
N LEU A 27 9.86 -8.00 29.21
CA LEU A 27 9.46 -6.65 29.59
C LEU A 27 10.11 -6.36 30.94
N GLN A 28 11.17 -5.56 30.95
CA GLN A 28 11.54 -4.88 32.18
C GLN A 28 10.42 -3.87 32.48
N PRO A 29 9.77 -3.92 33.65
CA PRO A 29 8.91 -2.83 34.05
C PRO A 29 9.79 -1.58 34.13
N ALA A 30 9.35 -0.50 33.48
CA ALA A 30 9.94 0.81 33.71
C ALA A 30 9.94 1.08 35.22
N GLU A 31 11.08 1.47 35.77
CA GLU A 31 11.22 1.77 37.19
C GLU A 31 10.30 2.95 37.54
N VAL A 32 9.22 2.66 38.27
CA VAL A 32 8.33 3.69 38.81
C VAL A 32 8.90 4.13 40.15
N HIS A 33 9.46 5.34 40.18
CA HIS A 33 9.89 5.98 41.42
C HIS A 33 8.66 6.27 42.30
N ALA A 34 8.72 5.93 43.58
CA ALA A 34 7.69 6.27 44.57
C ALA A 34 7.63 7.79 44.78
N VAL A 35 6.43 8.37 44.75
CA VAL A 35 6.22 9.81 44.83
C VAL A 35 5.51 10.19 46.13
N ASN A 36 6.27 10.76 47.08
CA ASN A 36 5.72 11.58 48.16
C ASN A 36 4.92 12.76 47.54
N SER A 37 4.07 13.46 48.30
CA SER A 37 3.26 14.61 47.81
C SER A 37 4.02 15.65 46.95
N SER A 38 5.35 15.72 47.02
CA SER A 38 6.25 16.56 46.22
C SER A 38 6.35 16.26 44.70
N GLY A 39 5.71 15.22 44.16
CA GLY A 39 5.75 14.93 42.71
C GLY A 39 4.40 14.73 42.03
N ASN A 40 3.32 15.20 42.66
CA ASN A 40 2.05 15.32 41.95
C ASN A 40 2.13 16.40 40.86
N ILE A 41 1.46 16.17 39.73
CA ILE A 41 1.47 17.10 38.58
C ILE A 41 0.14 17.85 38.42
N ALA A 42 -0.92 17.38 39.08
CA ALA A 42 -2.21 18.05 39.12
C ALA A 42 -3.06 17.57 40.30
N GLN A 43 -4.08 18.36 40.61
CA GLN A 43 -5.16 18.01 41.54
C GLN A 43 -6.50 17.96 40.82
N GLY A 44 -7.39 17.11 41.30
CA GLY A 44 -8.73 16.96 40.77
C GLY A 44 -9.69 16.38 41.79
N VAL A 45 -10.93 16.20 41.34
CA VAL A 45 -12.02 15.66 42.15
C VAL A 45 -12.61 14.43 41.48
N ASP A 46 -13.32 13.62 42.24
CA ASP A 46 -14.24 12.65 41.68
C ASP A 46 -15.64 12.83 42.26
N VAL A 47 -16.65 12.63 41.42
CA VAL A 47 -18.04 13.02 41.73
C VAL A 47 -19.06 12.00 41.24
N SER A 48 -20.20 11.98 41.93
CA SER A 48 -21.40 11.22 41.59
C SER A 48 -22.66 11.99 41.99
N LYS A 49 -23.83 11.35 41.92
CA LYS A 49 -25.08 11.88 42.48
C LYS A 49 -25.00 12.32 43.94
N HIS A 50 -24.06 11.77 44.71
CA HIS A 50 -23.90 12.10 46.14
C HIS A 50 -23.39 13.53 46.38
N ASN A 51 -22.83 14.20 45.37
CA ASN A 51 -22.30 15.55 45.50
C ASN A 51 -23.35 16.64 45.18
N GLY A 52 -24.55 16.25 44.73
CA GLY A 52 -25.60 17.20 44.35
C GLY A 52 -25.23 18.07 43.15
N SER A 53 -25.70 19.32 43.15
CA SER A 53 -25.37 20.31 42.12
C SER A 53 -23.97 20.88 42.34
N VAL A 54 -23.17 20.98 41.29
CA VAL A 54 -21.77 21.44 41.33
C VAL A 54 -21.58 22.70 40.49
N ASN A 55 -20.98 23.75 41.06
CA ASN A 55 -20.53 24.91 40.30
C ASN A 55 -19.10 24.70 39.78
N TRP A 56 -19.01 24.15 38.58
CA TRP A 56 -17.73 23.77 37.95
C TRP A 56 -16.78 24.93 37.68
N SER A 57 -17.29 26.15 37.47
CA SER A 57 -16.43 27.34 37.31
C SER A 57 -15.64 27.65 38.59
N GLN A 58 -16.26 27.47 39.76
CA GLN A 58 -15.60 27.63 41.05
C GLN A 58 -14.65 26.47 41.37
N VAL A 59 -14.97 25.26 40.90
CA VAL A 59 -14.08 24.10 41.01
C VAL A 59 -12.79 24.35 40.23
N ALA A 60 -12.91 24.81 38.98
CA ALA A 60 -11.76 25.20 38.14
C ALA A 60 -10.95 26.34 38.80
N ALA A 61 -11.64 27.37 39.31
CA ALA A 61 -11.00 28.50 40.00
C ALA A 61 -10.31 28.09 41.31
N SER A 62 -10.68 26.95 41.89
CA SER A 62 -10.00 26.36 43.06
C SER A 62 -8.71 25.62 42.69
N GLY A 63 -8.30 25.64 41.42
CA GLY A 63 -7.06 25.03 40.93
C GLY A 63 -7.19 23.58 40.46
N MET A 64 -8.40 22.99 40.53
CA MET A 64 -8.65 21.63 40.03
C MET A 64 -8.50 21.57 38.51
N LYS A 65 -7.82 20.54 38.02
CA LYS A 65 -7.48 20.36 36.59
C LYS A 65 -8.25 19.24 35.92
N PHE A 66 -8.76 18.29 36.68
CA PHE A 66 -9.51 17.15 36.17
C PHE A 66 -10.66 16.76 37.10
N ALA A 67 -11.62 16.03 36.53
CA ALA A 67 -12.70 15.37 37.25
C ALA A 67 -12.91 13.94 36.75
N PHE A 68 -13.02 12.98 37.66
CA PHE A 68 -13.58 11.64 37.37
C PHE A 68 -15.06 11.61 37.73
N ILE A 69 -15.91 11.34 36.76
CA ILE A 69 -17.36 11.50 36.92
C ILE A 69 -18.02 10.14 36.81
N LYS A 70 -18.82 9.76 37.81
CA LYS A 70 -19.54 8.49 37.79
C LYS A 70 -20.47 8.44 36.59
N ALA A 71 -20.23 7.51 35.67
CA ALA A 71 -21.13 7.24 34.56
C ALA A 71 -22.37 6.48 35.05
N GLY A 72 -22.19 5.49 35.93
CA GLY A 72 -23.30 4.71 36.46
C GLY A 72 -22.86 3.42 37.17
N SER A 73 -23.79 2.48 37.25
CA SER A 73 -23.56 1.09 37.64
C SER A 73 -24.68 0.17 37.14
N THR A 74 -24.43 -1.13 37.09
CA THR A 74 -25.46 -2.14 36.74
C THR A 74 -26.65 -2.15 37.69
N ASN A 75 -26.45 -1.80 38.97
CA ASN A 75 -27.54 -1.77 39.95
C ASN A 75 -28.43 -0.51 39.86
N SER A 76 -27.93 0.60 39.32
CA SER A 76 -28.67 1.88 39.35
C SER A 76 -28.82 2.57 37.99
N GLY A 77 -28.27 1.99 36.93
CA GLY A 77 -28.21 2.63 35.61
C GLY A 77 -27.25 3.82 35.60
N VAL A 78 -27.51 4.75 34.68
CA VAL A 78 -26.76 6.00 34.55
C VAL A 78 -26.91 6.82 35.83
N ASP A 79 -25.81 7.39 36.32
CA ASP A 79 -25.86 8.32 37.44
C ASP A 79 -26.71 9.56 37.05
N PRO A 80 -27.74 9.95 37.83
CA PRO A 80 -28.66 11.01 37.46
C PRO A 80 -27.99 12.38 37.32
N ASN A 81 -26.81 12.59 37.91
CA ASN A 81 -26.03 13.81 37.77
C ASN A 81 -24.93 13.70 36.70
N PHE A 82 -24.78 12.55 36.03
CA PHE A 82 -23.71 12.33 35.04
C PHE A 82 -23.69 13.41 33.96
N ASP A 83 -24.83 13.66 33.29
CA ASP A 83 -24.96 14.63 32.20
C ASP A 83 -24.53 16.05 32.63
N ALA A 84 -25.10 16.53 33.73
CA ALA A 84 -24.80 17.85 34.27
C ALA A 84 -23.33 17.98 34.69
N ASN A 85 -22.78 16.93 35.31
CA ASN A 85 -21.40 16.93 35.76
C ASN A 85 -20.41 16.91 34.60
N ILE A 86 -20.58 16.02 33.62
CA ILE A 86 -19.61 15.88 32.52
C ILE A 86 -19.62 17.10 31.61
N LYS A 87 -20.80 17.65 31.30
CA LYS A 87 -20.92 18.90 30.54
C LYS A 87 -20.35 20.08 31.31
N GLY A 88 -20.68 20.21 32.59
CA GLY A 88 -20.24 21.31 33.43
C GLY A 88 -18.72 21.32 33.64
N ALA A 89 -18.12 20.16 33.93
CA ALA A 89 -16.67 20.03 34.10
C ALA A 89 -15.92 20.33 32.79
N ALA A 90 -16.39 19.78 31.66
CA ALA A 90 -15.80 20.04 30.35
C ALA A 90 -15.90 21.53 29.96
N ALA A 91 -17.06 22.16 30.17
CA ALA A 91 -17.27 23.58 29.89
C ALA A 91 -16.39 24.50 30.76
N ALA A 92 -16.05 24.07 31.97
CA ALA A 92 -15.11 24.76 32.86
C ALA A 92 -13.62 24.50 32.51
N GLY A 93 -13.34 23.72 31.45
CA GLY A 93 -11.98 23.44 30.97
C GLY A 93 -11.24 22.34 31.73
N LEU A 94 -11.93 21.57 32.58
CA LEU A 94 -11.33 20.41 33.25
C LEU A 94 -11.18 19.25 32.27
N LYS A 95 -10.14 18.43 32.47
CA LYS A 95 -10.08 17.10 31.87
C LYS A 95 -11.16 16.20 32.49
N THR A 96 -11.88 15.47 31.67
CA THR A 96 -13.04 14.67 32.07
C THR A 96 -12.79 13.19 31.84
N GLY A 97 -12.55 12.47 32.93
CA GLY A 97 -12.59 11.01 32.97
C GLY A 97 -13.93 10.54 33.52
N VAL A 98 -14.21 9.25 33.35
CA VAL A 98 -15.44 8.65 33.86
C VAL A 98 -15.13 7.38 34.64
N TYR A 99 -16.00 6.99 35.55
CA TYR A 99 -15.89 5.69 36.21
C TYR A 99 -17.23 4.96 36.30
N VAL A 100 -17.17 3.63 36.36
CA VAL A 100 -18.31 2.76 36.67
C VAL A 100 -18.04 2.04 37.98
N TYR A 101 -19.01 2.12 38.90
CA TYR A 101 -18.95 1.34 40.13
C TYR A 101 -19.39 -0.09 39.81
N SER A 102 -18.45 -1.02 39.86
CA SER A 102 -18.63 -2.40 39.41
C SER A 102 -19.42 -3.23 40.43
N TYR A 103 -20.29 -4.08 39.91
CA TYR A 103 -20.82 -5.24 40.63
C TYR A 103 -20.47 -6.57 39.96
N ALA A 104 -19.65 -6.52 38.90
CA ALA A 104 -19.28 -7.70 38.12
C ALA A 104 -18.44 -8.69 38.94
N THR A 105 -18.93 -9.92 39.03
CA THR A 105 -18.21 -11.06 39.65
C THR A 105 -17.68 -12.06 38.64
N THR A 106 -17.88 -11.80 37.34
CA THR A 106 -17.38 -12.61 36.21
C THR A 106 -16.83 -11.72 35.10
N PRO A 107 -15.90 -12.22 34.27
CA PRO A 107 -15.40 -11.50 33.10
C PRO A 107 -16.51 -11.04 32.13
N GLU A 108 -17.52 -11.89 31.91
CA GLU A 108 -18.66 -11.57 31.05
C GLU A 108 -19.49 -10.39 31.61
N ALA A 109 -19.74 -10.37 32.92
CA ALA A 109 -20.42 -9.26 33.56
C ALA A 109 -19.60 -7.96 33.47
N ALA A 110 -18.28 -8.04 33.58
CA ALA A 110 -17.39 -6.89 33.46
C ALA A 110 -17.35 -6.34 32.03
N GLN A 111 -17.35 -7.23 31.03
CA GLN A 111 -17.50 -6.84 29.63
C GLN A 111 -18.84 -6.15 29.37
N ASN A 112 -19.93 -6.66 29.97
CA ASN A 112 -21.25 -6.01 29.88
C ASN A 112 -21.25 -4.62 30.53
N GLU A 113 -20.61 -4.45 31.67
CA GLU A 113 -20.42 -3.13 32.30
C GLU A 113 -19.61 -2.19 31.40
N ALA A 114 -18.54 -2.66 30.76
CA ALA A 114 -17.79 -1.86 29.79
C ALA A 114 -18.66 -1.40 28.63
N ASN A 115 -19.45 -2.31 28.04
CA ASN A 115 -20.37 -1.97 26.94
C ASN A 115 -21.42 -0.94 27.35
N LEU A 116 -21.97 -1.03 28.57
CA LEU A 116 -22.89 -0.04 29.12
C LEU A 116 -22.21 1.33 29.27
N VAL A 117 -20.99 1.37 29.81
CA VAL A 117 -20.22 2.62 29.91
C VAL A 117 -20.02 3.25 28.54
N LEU A 118 -19.59 2.46 27.55
CA LEU A 118 -19.39 2.94 26.17
C LEU A 118 -20.68 3.52 25.57
N GLN A 119 -21.83 2.90 25.85
CA GLN A 119 -23.13 3.43 25.47
C GLN A 119 -23.43 4.76 26.16
N TRP A 120 -23.25 4.84 27.49
CA TRP A 120 -23.57 6.02 28.28
C TRP A 120 -22.70 7.23 27.94
N ILE A 121 -21.43 7.01 27.58
CA ILE A 121 -20.50 8.09 27.26
C ILE A 121 -20.47 8.48 25.78
N SER A 122 -21.20 7.75 24.92
CA SER A 122 -21.13 7.89 23.45
C SER A 122 -21.31 9.32 22.91
N ASN A 123 -22.15 10.11 23.58
CA ASN A 123 -22.47 11.50 23.20
C ASN A 123 -21.59 12.57 23.87
N TYR A 124 -20.54 12.16 24.58
CA TYR A 124 -19.70 13.07 25.36
C TYR A 124 -18.24 12.97 24.95
N THR A 125 -17.53 14.09 25.09
CA THR A 125 -16.07 14.10 25.02
C THR A 125 -15.52 13.60 26.35
N VAL A 126 -14.90 12.43 26.31
CA VAL A 126 -14.11 11.87 27.42
C VAL A 126 -12.65 11.97 27.00
N ASN A 127 -11.94 12.95 27.57
CA ASN A 127 -10.54 13.25 27.22
C ASN A 127 -9.55 12.79 28.30
N TYR A 128 -10.00 11.89 29.18
CA TYR A 128 -9.27 11.30 30.30
C TYR A 128 -9.68 9.83 30.50
N PRO A 129 -9.01 9.07 31.40
CA PRO A 129 -9.26 7.64 31.53
C PRO A 129 -10.71 7.26 31.84
N VAL A 130 -11.10 6.08 31.34
CA VAL A 130 -12.34 5.38 31.68
C VAL A 130 -12.00 4.34 32.75
N VAL A 131 -12.54 4.51 33.95
CA VAL A 131 -12.10 3.79 35.13
C VAL A 131 -13.08 2.70 35.54
N PHE A 132 -12.53 1.52 35.83
CA PHE A 132 -13.21 0.41 36.48
C PHE A 132 -13.03 0.51 37.99
N ASP A 133 -14.10 0.84 38.72
CA ASP A 133 -14.09 0.91 40.17
C ASP A 133 -14.48 -0.46 40.75
N ILE A 134 -13.47 -1.17 41.29
CA ILE A 134 -13.60 -2.52 41.84
C ILE A 134 -13.37 -2.52 43.36
N GLU A 135 -14.40 -2.16 44.10
CA GLU A 135 -14.33 -2.09 45.57
C GLU A 135 -15.54 -2.66 46.32
N ASP A 136 -16.58 -3.08 45.58
CA ASP A 136 -17.81 -3.60 46.20
C ASP A 136 -17.58 -4.85 47.07
N LYS A 137 -18.49 -5.08 48.02
CA LYS A 137 -18.50 -6.26 48.89
C LYS A 137 -18.54 -7.56 48.10
N CYS A 138 -19.16 -7.61 46.92
CA CYS A 138 -19.20 -8.82 46.09
C CYS A 138 -17.79 -9.28 45.67
N HIS A 139 -16.81 -8.38 45.58
CA HIS A 139 -15.43 -8.68 45.20
C HIS A 139 -14.59 -9.29 46.34
N LYS A 140 -15.05 -9.17 47.59
CA LYS A 140 -14.25 -9.55 48.78
C LYS A 140 -13.89 -11.03 48.86
N ASN A 141 -14.72 -11.92 48.32
CA ASN A 141 -14.51 -13.37 48.39
C ASN A 141 -13.97 -13.97 47.09
N LEU A 142 -13.77 -13.16 46.05
CA LEU A 142 -13.15 -13.60 44.80
C LEU A 142 -11.65 -13.82 45.01
N SER A 143 -11.10 -14.83 44.34
CA SER A 143 -9.65 -15.06 44.30
C SER A 143 -8.93 -13.94 43.52
N ASN A 144 -7.62 -13.82 43.73
CA ASN A 144 -6.80 -12.85 43.01
C ASN A 144 -6.92 -13.01 41.49
N GLN A 145 -6.89 -14.27 41.00
CA GLN A 145 -7.01 -14.53 39.57
C GLN A 145 -8.38 -14.13 39.02
N GLN A 146 -9.48 -14.47 39.72
CA GLN A 146 -10.83 -14.07 39.29
C GLN A 146 -10.97 -12.55 39.17
N LEU A 147 -10.42 -11.80 40.12
CA LEU A 147 -10.44 -10.34 40.07
C LEU A 147 -9.64 -9.79 38.88
N ILE A 148 -8.48 -10.38 38.59
CA ILE A 148 -7.66 -9.99 37.45
C ILE A 148 -8.37 -10.30 36.12
N ASP A 149 -9.04 -11.45 36.00
CA ASP A 149 -9.79 -11.81 34.80
C ASP A 149 -10.97 -10.85 34.56
N ILE A 150 -11.67 -10.45 35.63
CA ILE A 150 -12.74 -9.43 35.59
C ILE A 150 -12.19 -8.07 35.13
N ILE A 151 -11.10 -7.61 35.76
CA ILE A 151 -10.44 -6.35 35.41
C ILE A 151 -10.00 -6.35 33.94
N ASN A 152 -9.36 -7.44 33.49
CA ASN A 152 -8.87 -7.56 32.13
C ASN A 152 -10.00 -7.53 31.11
N ALA A 153 -11.14 -8.17 31.39
CA ALA A 153 -12.30 -8.14 30.51
C ALA A 153 -12.85 -6.72 30.34
N PHE A 154 -13.00 -5.97 31.43
CA PHE A 154 -13.42 -4.57 31.35
C PHE A 154 -12.40 -3.72 30.58
N CYS A 155 -11.14 -3.72 31.03
CA CYS A 155 -10.11 -2.82 30.51
C CYS A 155 -9.80 -3.09 29.04
N THR A 156 -9.76 -4.35 28.62
CA THR A 156 -9.55 -4.73 27.21
C THR A 156 -10.71 -4.26 26.34
N THR A 157 -11.95 -4.33 26.84
CA THR A 157 -13.13 -3.84 26.10
C THR A 157 -13.08 -2.32 25.91
N ILE A 158 -12.67 -1.58 26.95
CA ILE A 158 -12.50 -0.13 26.89
C ILE A 158 -11.35 0.27 25.94
N ASP A 159 -10.21 -0.42 25.99
CA ASP A 159 -9.08 -0.20 25.07
C ASP A 159 -9.45 -0.53 23.62
N ALA A 160 -10.20 -1.62 23.40
CA ALA A 160 -10.71 -2.00 22.08
C ALA A 160 -11.64 -0.92 21.49
N ALA A 161 -12.37 -0.20 22.34
CA ALA A 161 -13.18 0.95 21.94
C ALA A 161 -12.38 2.26 21.77
N GLY A 162 -11.07 2.22 22.00
CA GLY A 162 -10.13 3.32 21.78
C GLY A 162 -9.96 4.26 22.97
N TYR A 163 -10.59 4.00 24.11
CA TYR A 163 -10.39 4.78 25.32
C TYR A 163 -9.23 4.24 26.15
N HIS A 164 -8.67 5.08 27.03
CA HIS A 164 -7.62 4.64 27.96
C HIS A 164 -8.24 4.04 29.23
N PRO A 165 -8.11 2.72 29.48
CA PRO A 165 -8.66 2.10 30.67
C PRO A 165 -7.81 2.34 31.92
N MET A 166 -8.43 2.30 33.08
CA MET A 166 -7.77 2.40 34.38
C MET A 166 -8.56 1.62 35.43
N VAL A 167 -7.88 1.21 36.51
CA VAL A 167 -8.51 0.52 37.64
C VAL A 167 -8.46 1.38 38.88
N TYR A 168 -9.60 1.53 39.54
CA TYR A 168 -9.71 2.14 40.86
C TYR A 168 -10.01 1.09 41.93
N SER A 169 -9.33 1.22 43.07
CA SER A 169 -9.66 0.50 44.31
C SER A 169 -8.90 1.12 45.50
N TYR A 170 -9.19 0.65 46.72
CA TYR A 170 -8.45 1.06 47.91
C TYR A 170 -7.13 0.28 48.07
N LYS A 171 -6.13 0.91 48.72
CA LYS A 171 -4.76 0.37 48.89
C LYS A 171 -4.71 -1.10 49.28
N ASN A 172 -5.51 -1.51 50.29
CA ASN A 172 -5.48 -2.90 50.78
C ASN A 172 -5.91 -3.91 49.69
N MET A 173 -6.89 -3.58 48.85
CA MET A 173 -7.28 -4.44 47.72
C MET A 173 -6.13 -4.59 46.73
N PHE A 174 -5.45 -3.48 46.41
CA PHE A 174 -4.27 -3.51 45.55
C PHE A 174 -3.11 -4.31 46.12
N THR A 175 -2.81 -4.18 47.42
CA THR A 175 -1.69 -4.89 48.03
C THR A 175 -1.96 -6.38 48.26
N SER A 176 -3.20 -6.74 48.61
CA SER A 176 -3.54 -8.12 48.99
C SER A 176 -4.02 -8.98 47.82
N LYS A 177 -4.75 -8.39 46.87
CA LYS A 177 -5.44 -9.13 45.81
C LYS A 177 -5.07 -8.75 44.38
N LEU A 178 -4.73 -7.49 44.15
CA LEU A 178 -4.47 -6.96 42.80
C LEU A 178 -2.99 -6.59 42.57
N SER A 179 -2.06 -7.26 43.26
CA SER A 179 -0.63 -6.95 43.20
C SER A 179 -0.04 -7.15 41.78
N ILE A 180 -0.63 -8.05 41.00
CA ILE A 180 -0.26 -8.34 39.61
C ILE A 180 -1.10 -7.55 38.57
N CYS A 181 -1.94 -6.60 38.99
CA CYS A 181 -2.71 -5.78 38.07
C CYS A 181 -1.76 -4.94 37.18
N GLY A 182 -1.80 -5.22 35.87
CA GLY A 182 -0.93 -4.56 34.88
C GLY A 182 -1.44 -3.21 34.36
N TRP A 183 -2.68 -2.84 34.70
CA TRP A 183 -3.29 -1.58 34.27
C TRP A 183 -2.86 -0.39 35.13
N ASP A 184 -3.07 0.81 34.60
CA ASP A 184 -2.90 2.06 35.34
C ASP A 184 -3.83 2.09 36.56
N LYS A 185 -3.35 2.62 37.68
CA LYS A 185 -4.02 2.52 38.97
C LYS A 185 -4.40 3.88 39.55
N TRP A 186 -5.66 4.02 39.92
CA TRP A 186 -6.15 5.07 40.80
C TRP A 186 -6.38 4.47 42.19
N VAL A 187 -5.59 4.90 43.18
CA VAL A 187 -5.51 4.24 44.48
C VAL A 187 -6.15 5.14 45.54
N ALA A 188 -7.12 4.61 46.29
CA ALA A 188 -7.61 5.28 47.48
C ALA A 188 -6.77 4.94 48.71
N GLN A 189 -6.26 6.00 49.36
CA GLN A 189 -5.55 5.92 50.64
C GLN A 189 -5.69 7.26 51.37
N TYR A 190 -6.57 7.33 52.37
CA TYR A 190 -6.79 8.57 53.13
C TYR A 190 -5.68 8.80 54.15
N SER A 191 -4.66 9.54 53.73
CA SER A 191 -3.41 9.72 54.45
C SER A 191 -2.73 11.03 54.02
N SER A 192 -1.82 11.55 54.82
CA SER A 192 -0.96 12.67 54.43
C SER A 192 0.15 12.26 53.45
N ASN A 193 0.39 10.95 53.28
CA ASN A 193 1.34 10.41 52.31
C ASN A 193 0.78 9.14 51.62
N CYS A 194 1.08 9.00 50.32
CA CYS A 194 0.86 7.77 49.56
C CYS A 194 2.08 6.86 49.71
N ASP A 195 1.93 5.71 50.34
CA ASP A 195 3.01 4.71 50.49
C ASP A 195 2.78 3.48 49.60
N TYR A 196 1.74 3.50 48.75
CA TYR A 196 1.59 2.52 47.67
C TYR A 196 2.51 2.89 46.50
N ASN A 197 3.45 2.01 46.19
CA ASN A 197 4.57 2.30 45.28
C ASN A 197 4.54 1.50 43.96
N ASN A 198 3.46 0.75 43.69
CA ASN A 198 3.34 -0.05 42.48
C ASN A 198 2.47 0.65 41.41
N ASN A 199 3.08 1.46 40.55
CA ASN A 199 2.41 2.13 39.42
C ASN A 199 1.16 2.97 39.82
N VAL A 200 1.29 3.81 40.85
CA VAL A 200 0.23 4.75 41.22
C VAL A 200 0.14 5.88 40.19
N CYS A 201 -0.97 5.97 39.47
CA CYS A 201 -1.22 7.02 38.47
C CYS A 201 -2.04 8.17 39.04
N PHE A 202 -3.01 7.84 39.89
CA PHE A 202 -3.82 8.77 40.67
C PHE A 202 -3.92 8.29 42.10
N TRP A 203 -4.02 9.24 43.04
CA TRP A 203 -4.19 8.95 44.46
C TRP A 203 -5.36 9.75 45.02
N GLN A 204 -6.42 9.06 45.45
CA GLN A 204 -7.50 9.66 46.24
C GLN A 204 -7.01 9.77 47.70
N TYR A 205 -6.61 10.99 48.08
CA TYR A 205 -5.95 11.26 49.35
C TYR A 205 -6.91 11.64 50.48
N SER A 206 -8.16 12.01 50.15
CA SER A 206 -9.20 12.28 51.14
C SER A 206 -10.60 12.22 50.52
N SER A 207 -11.57 11.77 51.33
CA SER A 207 -13.02 11.90 51.06
C SER A 207 -13.69 13.05 51.83
N TYR A 208 -12.86 13.96 52.37
CA TYR A 208 -13.29 15.10 53.18
C TYR A 208 -12.75 16.43 52.63
N GLY A 209 -12.47 16.48 51.32
CA GLY A 209 -11.99 17.68 50.65
C GLY A 209 -13.00 18.84 50.72
N LYS A 210 -12.49 20.06 50.85
CA LYS A 210 -13.28 21.30 50.78
C LYS A 210 -12.84 22.08 49.54
N VAL A 211 -13.65 22.05 48.49
CA VAL A 211 -13.38 22.70 47.20
C VAL A 211 -14.54 23.63 46.87
N ASN A 212 -14.26 24.87 46.47
CA ASN A 212 -15.34 25.80 46.12
C ASN A 212 -16.12 25.26 44.92
N GLY A 213 -17.44 25.47 44.95
CA GLY A 213 -18.38 24.94 43.97
C GLY A 213 -19.11 23.68 44.41
N PHE A 214 -18.68 23.03 45.51
CA PHE A 214 -19.43 21.98 46.18
C PHE A 214 -20.14 22.53 47.42
N GLY A 215 -21.39 22.09 47.64
CA GLY A 215 -22.15 22.42 48.86
C GLY A 215 -21.74 21.61 50.09
N SER A 216 -20.94 20.55 49.91
CA SER A 216 -20.46 19.65 50.95
C SER A 216 -19.03 19.20 50.65
N ARG A 217 -18.52 18.25 51.46
CA ARG A 217 -17.26 17.57 51.16
C ARG A 217 -17.29 16.87 49.81
N VAL A 218 -16.11 16.72 49.21
CA VAL A 218 -15.87 16.00 47.96
C VAL A 218 -14.59 15.16 48.07
N ASP A 219 -14.51 14.11 47.27
CA ASP A 219 -13.31 13.29 47.14
C ASP A 219 -12.26 14.04 46.30
N VAL A 220 -11.02 14.05 46.79
CA VAL A 220 -9.92 14.83 46.23
C VAL A 220 -8.73 13.95 45.90
N ASN A 221 -8.13 14.25 44.75
CA ASN A 221 -7.19 13.38 44.07
C ASN A 221 -5.92 14.13 43.67
N TYR A 222 -4.78 13.47 43.79
CA TYR A 222 -3.53 13.84 43.14
C TYR A 222 -3.32 12.99 41.88
N GLN A 223 -2.74 13.60 40.86
CA GLN A 223 -2.26 12.91 39.66
C GLN A 223 -0.74 12.80 39.71
N TYR A 224 -0.22 11.63 39.32
CA TYR A 224 1.22 11.37 39.22
C TYR A 224 1.68 11.05 37.80
N LYS A 225 0.84 10.38 36.99
CA LYS A 225 1.15 10.06 35.60
C LYS A 225 0.56 11.10 34.65
N ASP A 226 1.35 11.63 33.73
CA ASP A 226 0.86 12.53 32.68
C ASP A 226 0.18 11.75 31.55
N TYR A 227 -1.05 12.14 31.22
CA TYR A 227 -1.85 11.57 30.13
C TYR A 227 -1.93 12.50 28.91
N SER A 228 -1.37 13.71 28.99
CA SER A 228 -1.43 14.71 27.92
C SER A 228 -0.77 14.24 26.61
N THR A 229 0.14 13.27 26.71
CA THR A 229 0.85 12.64 25.58
C THR A 229 0.30 11.26 25.22
N LEU A 230 -0.65 10.72 26.00
CA LEU A 230 -1.26 9.40 25.81
C LEU A 230 -2.68 9.48 25.29
N ILE A 231 -3.40 10.55 25.64
CA ILE A 231 -4.79 10.81 25.25
C ILE A 231 -4.80 12.21 24.62
N ILE A 232 -4.76 12.28 23.29
CA ILE A 232 -4.66 13.55 22.53
C ILE A 232 -5.94 13.79 21.69
N PRO A 233 -6.29 15.05 21.34
CA PRO A 233 -7.53 15.33 20.63
C PRO A 233 -7.56 14.65 19.26
N GLU A 234 -6.51 14.80 18.47
CA GLU A 234 -6.36 14.17 17.16
C GLU A 234 -4.88 14.16 16.74
N GLY A 235 -4.46 13.12 16.01
CA GLY A 235 -3.13 13.03 15.41
C GLY A 235 -2.35 11.78 15.82
N PHE A 236 -1.08 11.75 15.41
CA PHE A 236 -0.16 10.65 15.71
C PHE A 236 0.63 10.87 17.00
N ILE A 237 0.80 9.82 17.80
CA ILE A 237 1.66 9.80 18.98
C ILE A 237 2.59 8.59 18.97
N ALA A 238 3.76 8.75 19.58
CA ALA A 238 4.63 7.63 19.93
C ALA A 238 4.07 6.91 21.17
N HIS A 239 4.04 5.59 21.14
CA HIS A 239 3.58 4.75 22.24
C HIS A 239 4.37 3.43 22.27
N ASN A 240 5.22 3.23 23.28
CA ASN A 240 6.03 2.02 23.45
C ASN A 240 6.82 1.59 22.20
N GLY A 241 7.46 2.56 21.53
CA GLY A 241 8.21 2.32 20.29
C GLY A 241 7.35 2.13 19.03
N GLN A 242 6.02 2.19 19.16
CA GLN A 242 5.06 2.19 18.07
C GLN A 242 4.49 3.58 17.82
N THR A 243 3.78 3.76 16.72
CA THR A 243 3.02 4.98 16.42
C THR A 243 1.54 4.64 16.45
N ARG A 244 0.71 5.46 17.11
CA ARG A 244 -0.75 5.30 17.16
C ARG A 244 -1.43 6.57 16.68
N PHE A 245 -2.64 6.44 16.14
CA PHE A 245 -3.45 7.60 15.74
C PHE A 245 -4.66 7.76 16.68
N TYR A 246 -4.95 9.01 17.04
CA TYR A 246 -6.11 9.38 17.84
C TYR A 246 -7.03 10.29 17.05
N ARG A 247 -8.34 10.20 17.32
CA ARG A 247 -9.36 11.15 16.86
C ARG A 247 -10.42 11.27 17.92
N ASN A 248 -10.80 12.51 18.24
CA ASN A 248 -11.71 12.82 19.33
C ASN A 248 -11.32 12.10 20.63
N TRP A 249 -10.03 12.17 21.00
CA TRP A 249 -9.47 11.55 22.20
C TRP A 249 -9.57 10.02 22.28
N LYS A 250 -9.89 9.35 21.16
CA LYS A 250 -9.94 7.89 21.06
C LYS A 250 -8.88 7.38 20.10
N MET A 251 -8.17 6.34 20.50
CA MET A 251 -7.28 5.60 19.61
C MET A 251 -8.08 4.99 18.47
N GLN A 252 -7.58 5.11 17.25
CA GLN A 252 -8.19 4.57 16.04
C GLN A 252 -7.55 3.24 15.65
N ARG A 253 -8.29 2.45 14.87
CA ARG A 253 -7.88 1.17 14.27
C ARG A 253 -8.36 1.13 12.82
N GLY A 254 -7.71 0.33 11.99
CA GLY A 254 -8.02 0.22 10.56
C GLY A 254 -7.66 1.48 9.78
N TRP A 255 -8.41 1.75 8.72
CA TRP A 255 -8.18 2.88 7.82
C TRP A 255 -8.53 4.23 8.46
N VAL A 256 -7.62 5.18 8.36
CA VAL A 256 -7.79 6.58 8.82
C VAL A 256 -7.37 7.53 7.71
N ASP A 257 -8.27 8.47 7.37
CA ASP A 257 -7.96 9.63 6.54
C ASP A 257 -7.51 10.80 7.43
N TYR A 258 -6.34 11.38 7.13
CA TYR A 258 -5.76 12.50 7.89
C TYR A 258 -4.79 13.28 6.99
N ASN A 259 -4.84 14.62 7.04
CA ASN A 259 -4.00 15.52 6.23
C ASN A 259 -3.95 15.13 4.74
N ASP A 260 -5.12 14.99 4.11
CA ASP A 260 -5.29 14.66 2.67
C ASP A 260 -4.65 13.34 2.21
N THR A 261 -4.30 12.47 3.14
CA THR A 261 -3.80 11.13 2.87
C THR A 261 -4.45 10.10 3.78
N ARG A 262 -4.06 8.83 3.62
CA ARG A 262 -4.67 7.69 4.30
C ARG A 262 -3.60 6.79 4.91
N TYR A 263 -3.91 6.26 6.09
CA TYR A 263 -3.05 5.41 6.91
C TYR A 263 -3.83 4.19 7.38
N TYR A 264 -3.11 3.13 7.75
CA TYR A 264 -3.72 1.94 8.34
C TYR A 264 -3.13 1.63 9.71
N LEU A 265 -4.00 1.38 10.69
CA LEU A 265 -3.65 1.00 12.05
C LEU A 265 -4.05 -0.47 12.26
N ASP A 266 -3.17 -1.29 12.83
CA ASP A 266 -3.42 -2.70 13.09
C ASP A 266 -4.48 -2.92 14.21
N GLY A 267 -4.77 -4.19 14.53
CA GLY A 267 -5.73 -4.54 15.58
C GLY A 267 -5.34 -4.05 16.99
N ALA A 268 -4.05 -3.77 17.22
CA ALA A 268 -3.53 -3.18 18.46
C ALA A 268 -3.43 -1.64 18.38
N GLY A 269 -3.86 -1.03 17.28
CA GLY A 269 -3.86 0.42 17.04
C GLY A 269 -2.53 0.97 16.55
N ASN A 270 -1.56 0.12 16.19
CA ASN A 270 -0.24 0.58 15.73
C ASN A 270 -0.23 0.85 14.23
N LEU A 271 0.47 1.90 13.81
CA LEU A 271 0.64 2.31 12.42
C LEU A 271 1.39 1.25 11.62
N VAL A 272 0.74 0.73 10.58
CA VAL A 272 1.31 -0.23 9.64
C VAL A 272 2.12 0.51 8.58
N ARG A 273 3.24 -0.10 8.18
CA ARG A 273 4.14 0.35 7.13
C ARG A 273 4.51 -0.83 6.23
N GLY A 274 4.92 -0.55 5.01
CA GLY A 274 5.22 -1.52 3.97
C GLY A 274 3.97 -2.09 3.31
N TRP A 275 4.10 -3.31 2.80
CA TRP A 275 3.02 -4.03 2.13
C TRP A 275 1.88 -4.37 3.08
N PHE A 276 0.65 -4.01 2.69
CA PHE A 276 -0.57 -4.36 3.41
C PHE A 276 -1.59 -4.91 2.40
N THR A 277 -2.34 -5.95 2.76
CA THR A 277 -3.39 -6.52 1.91
C THR A 277 -4.64 -6.75 2.74
N ASP A 278 -5.77 -6.29 2.23
CA ASP A 278 -7.11 -6.58 2.76
C ASP A 278 -8.00 -7.23 1.68
N ASP A 279 -9.30 -7.31 1.94
CA ASP A 279 -10.29 -7.89 1.03
C ASP A 279 -10.47 -7.10 -0.27
N LYS A 280 -10.07 -5.83 -0.30
CA LYS A 280 -10.21 -4.94 -1.46
C LYS A 280 -8.97 -4.92 -2.35
N GLY A 281 -7.79 -5.19 -1.79
CA GLY A 281 -6.57 -5.29 -2.57
C GLY A 281 -5.28 -5.20 -1.76
N THR A 282 -4.18 -5.01 -2.49
CA THR A 282 -2.85 -4.82 -1.91
C THR A 282 -2.45 -3.35 -2.01
N TYR A 283 -1.85 -2.82 -0.95
CA TYR A 283 -1.43 -1.45 -0.79
C TYR A 283 0.03 -1.41 -0.39
N TYR A 284 0.64 -0.24 -0.55
CA TYR A 284 1.93 0.05 0.05
C TYR A 284 1.81 1.28 0.94
N LEU A 285 2.16 1.12 2.21
CA LEU A 285 2.19 2.19 3.21
C LEU A 285 3.65 2.61 3.37
N THR A 286 3.99 3.87 3.12
CA THR A 286 5.37 4.35 3.05
C THR A 286 6.16 4.01 4.32
N PRO A 287 7.40 3.49 4.22
CA PRO A 287 8.24 3.21 5.38
C PRO A 287 8.53 4.45 6.25
N GLU A 288 8.59 5.63 5.64
CA GLU A 288 8.94 6.88 6.30
C GLU A 288 7.87 7.27 7.33
N ASP A 289 6.60 7.27 6.93
CA ASP A 289 5.52 7.87 7.71
C ASP A 289 4.17 7.14 7.60
N GLY A 290 4.09 6.03 6.86
CA GLY A 290 2.91 5.17 6.77
C GLY A 290 1.80 5.68 5.85
N GLN A 291 2.07 6.71 5.04
CA GLN A 291 1.13 7.20 4.04
C GLN A 291 0.88 6.14 2.96
N ILE A 292 -0.34 6.07 2.44
CA ILE A 292 -0.65 5.20 1.31
C ILE A 292 0.02 5.71 0.02
N ALA A 293 0.68 4.81 -0.71
CA ALA A 293 1.23 5.09 -2.04
C ALA A 293 0.11 5.24 -3.08
N ARG A 294 0.29 6.15 -4.03
CA ARG A 294 -0.62 6.41 -5.17
C ARG A 294 0.18 6.67 -6.43
N GLY A 295 -0.40 6.34 -7.58
CA GLY A 295 0.27 6.50 -8.89
C GLY A 295 1.48 5.59 -9.03
N GLN A 296 2.47 6.03 -9.82
CA GLN A 296 3.74 5.32 -9.97
C GLN A 296 4.55 5.45 -8.67
N TYR A 297 4.98 4.32 -8.12
CA TYR A 297 5.77 4.31 -6.89
C TYR A 297 6.79 3.17 -6.89
N THR A 298 8.01 3.46 -6.44
CA THR A 298 9.08 2.48 -6.26
C THR A 298 9.05 1.91 -4.84
N ALA A 299 8.60 0.67 -4.70
CA ALA A 299 8.63 -0.05 -3.43
C ALA A 299 9.70 -1.15 -3.49
N GLU A 300 10.63 -1.15 -2.53
CA GLU A 300 11.65 -2.20 -2.39
C GLU A 300 12.45 -2.45 -3.70
N GLY A 301 12.76 -1.38 -4.43
CA GLY A 301 13.53 -1.43 -5.69
C GLY A 301 12.72 -1.78 -6.93
N ASN A 302 11.42 -2.07 -6.81
CA ASN A 302 10.54 -2.37 -7.93
C ASN A 302 9.50 -1.27 -8.13
N ASN A 303 9.13 -1.01 -9.38
CA ASN A 303 8.09 -0.01 -9.69
C ASN A 303 6.72 -0.65 -9.82
N TYR A 304 5.74 -0.04 -9.17
CA TYR A 304 4.34 -0.45 -9.18
C TYR A 304 3.45 0.75 -9.53
N TYR A 305 2.20 0.45 -9.86
CA TYR A 305 1.16 1.47 -9.95
C TYR A 305 0.08 1.21 -8.92
N PHE A 306 -0.29 2.26 -8.21
CA PHE A 306 -1.38 2.28 -7.25
C PHE A 306 -2.48 3.21 -7.74
N THR A 307 -3.75 2.81 -7.63
CA THR A 307 -4.89 3.65 -8.03
C THR A 307 -5.02 4.90 -7.14
N ALA A 308 -6.01 5.76 -7.40
CA ALA A 308 -6.31 6.90 -6.53
C ALA A 308 -6.70 6.46 -5.11
N GLU A 309 -7.30 5.27 -4.96
CA GLU A 309 -7.64 4.62 -3.70
C GLU A 309 -6.43 3.92 -3.06
N GLY A 310 -5.29 3.89 -3.75
CA GLY A 310 -4.03 3.28 -3.31
C GLY A 310 -3.93 1.76 -3.56
N ILE A 311 -4.83 1.19 -4.35
CA ILE A 311 -4.82 -0.25 -4.65
C ILE A 311 -3.78 -0.55 -5.73
N LYS A 312 -2.88 -1.48 -5.48
CA LYS A 312 -1.89 -1.96 -6.46
C LYS A 312 -2.62 -2.61 -7.63
N THR A 313 -2.34 -2.15 -8.85
CA THR A 313 -2.89 -2.72 -10.08
C THR A 313 -1.80 -3.32 -10.96
N ALA A 314 -2.23 -4.04 -11.99
CA ALA A 314 -1.40 -4.61 -13.03
C ALA A 314 -2.09 -4.43 -14.40
N GLY A 315 -1.35 -4.64 -15.48
CA GLY A 315 -1.76 -4.41 -16.87
C GLY A 315 -1.25 -3.09 -17.43
N LEU A 316 -1.83 -2.67 -18.55
CA LEU A 316 -1.49 -1.43 -19.23
C LEU A 316 -2.12 -0.24 -18.51
N VAL A 317 -1.30 0.72 -18.11
CA VAL A 317 -1.71 1.94 -17.41
C VAL A 317 -1.25 3.16 -18.19
N THR A 318 -2.11 4.16 -18.33
CA THR A 318 -1.76 5.43 -18.98
C THR A 318 -1.47 6.47 -17.90
N VAL A 319 -0.30 7.11 -17.99
CA VAL A 319 0.14 8.19 -17.11
C VAL A 319 0.52 9.38 -17.99
N GLY A 320 -0.27 10.46 -17.93
CA GLY A 320 -0.18 11.54 -18.93
C GLY A 320 -0.51 11.02 -20.33
N GLU A 321 0.39 11.23 -21.28
CA GLU A 321 0.26 10.73 -22.66
C GLU A 321 0.95 9.38 -22.89
N GLN A 322 1.68 8.89 -21.89
CA GLN A 322 2.49 7.69 -21.98
C GLN A 322 1.77 6.47 -21.40
N LYS A 323 2.09 5.30 -21.95
CA LYS A 323 1.56 4.01 -21.47
C LYS A 323 2.68 3.19 -20.85
N PHE A 324 2.39 2.52 -19.75
CA PHE A 324 3.30 1.66 -19.00
C PHE A 324 2.63 0.32 -18.79
N TYR A 325 3.40 -0.76 -18.71
CA TYR A 325 2.84 -2.09 -18.46
C TYR A 325 3.36 -2.66 -17.14
N TYR A 326 2.44 -2.99 -16.23
CA TYR A 326 2.73 -3.57 -14.93
C TYR A 326 2.39 -5.06 -14.99
N ASP A 327 3.39 -5.94 -14.99
CA ASP A 327 3.18 -7.35 -15.36
C ASP A 327 2.36 -8.12 -14.31
N PRO A 328 1.13 -8.58 -14.63
CA PRO A 328 0.32 -9.38 -13.71
C PRO A 328 1.00 -10.69 -13.29
N LEU A 329 1.81 -11.29 -14.18
CA LEU A 329 2.52 -12.55 -13.91
C LEU A 329 3.75 -12.35 -13.02
N ASN A 330 4.24 -11.11 -12.90
CA ASN A 330 5.36 -10.74 -12.05
C ASN A 330 4.91 -9.76 -10.95
N ASN A 331 3.77 -10.07 -10.31
CA ASN A 331 3.25 -9.36 -9.14
C ASN A 331 3.02 -7.84 -9.35
N GLY A 332 2.73 -7.42 -10.58
CA GLY A 332 2.50 -6.03 -10.96
C GLY A 332 3.77 -5.18 -11.08
N ILE A 333 4.95 -5.80 -11.21
CA ILE A 333 6.20 -5.04 -11.43
C ILE A 333 6.19 -4.46 -12.85
N MET A 334 6.49 -3.16 -12.97
CA MET A 334 6.61 -2.46 -14.24
C MET A 334 7.60 -3.18 -15.17
N LYS A 335 7.18 -3.45 -16.41
CA LYS A 335 8.07 -3.95 -17.45
C LYS A 335 8.92 -2.86 -18.04
N LYS A 336 10.11 -3.33 -18.40
CA LYS A 336 11.11 -2.66 -19.20
C LYS A 336 11.57 -3.70 -20.22
N GLU A 337 12.02 -3.20 -21.37
CA GLU A 337 12.46 -3.98 -22.52
C GLU A 337 11.34 -4.78 -23.19
N TRP A 338 11.72 -5.86 -23.87
CA TRP A 338 10.84 -6.70 -24.66
C TRP A 338 9.76 -7.38 -23.81
N TYR A 339 8.54 -7.34 -24.33
CA TYR A 339 7.40 -8.08 -23.80
C TYR A 339 6.63 -8.72 -24.94
N SER A 340 6.17 -9.97 -24.74
CA SER A 340 5.25 -10.64 -25.64
C SER A 340 3.95 -10.92 -24.90
N ASP A 341 2.81 -10.58 -25.51
CA ASP A 341 1.50 -10.97 -24.98
C ASP A 341 1.11 -12.40 -25.42
N GLU A 342 -0.02 -12.88 -24.91
CA GLU A 342 -0.56 -14.23 -25.20
C GLU A 342 -0.97 -14.43 -26.66
N LYS A 343 -1.13 -13.34 -27.43
CA LYS A 343 -1.45 -13.37 -28.86
C LYS A 343 -0.21 -13.40 -29.74
N GLY A 344 0.99 -13.33 -29.13
CA GLY A 344 2.27 -13.26 -29.84
C GLY A 344 2.62 -11.87 -30.36
N ASN A 345 1.94 -10.81 -29.87
CA ASN A 345 2.35 -9.44 -30.18
C ASN A 345 3.56 -9.07 -29.34
N PHE A 346 4.52 -8.39 -29.96
CA PHE A 346 5.72 -7.88 -29.29
C PHE A 346 5.61 -6.39 -29.03
N TYR A 347 6.06 -5.99 -27.86
CA TYR A 347 6.13 -4.60 -27.39
C TYR A 347 7.54 -4.35 -26.86
N PHE A 348 7.94 -3.09 -26.82
CA PHE A 348 9.15 -2.67 -26.11
C PHE A 348 8.82 -1.53 -25.15
N PHE A 349 9.22 -1.70 -23.90
CA PHE A 349 9.09 -0.67 -22.86
C PHE A 349 10.47 -0.06 -22.60
N ASP A 350 10.55 1.26 -22.50
CA ASP A 350 11.82 1.98 -22.36
C ASP A 350 12.62 1.51 -21.13
N ARG A 351 13.95 1.40 -21.30
CA ARG A 351 14.84 0.91 -20.23
C ARG A 351 14.96 1.88 -19.06
N THR A 352 14.77 3.16 -19.31
CA THR A 352 14.97 4.24 -18.33
C THR A 352 13.73 4.40 -17.47
N ASP A 353 12.58 4.68 -18.07
CA ASP A 353 11.35 5.02 -17.34
C ASP A 353 10.22 3.98 -17.50
N GLY A 354 10.31 3.06 -18.46
CA GLY A 354 9.32 2.01 -18.70
C GLY A 354 8.14 2.39 -19.60
N HIS A 355 8.15 3.57 -20.25
CA HIS A 355 7.07 3.91 -21.18
C HIS A 355 7.12 3.04 -22.44
N MET A 356 5.95 2.70 -22.97
CA MET A 356 5.81 1.87 -24.17
C MET A 356 6.27 2.65 -25.40
N LEU A 357 7.18 2.07 -26.17
CA LEU A 357 7.66 2.67 -27.41
C LEU A 357 6.64 2.53 -28.53
N THR A 358 6.59 3.54 -29.40
CA THR A 358 5.77 3.58 -30.62
C THR A 358 6.58 4.20 -31.76
N GLY A 359 6.15 4.01 -33.01
CA GLY A 359 6.83 4.54 -34.20
C GLY A 359 8.16 3.86 -34.50
N ASP A 360 9.02 4.56 -35.24
CA ASP A 360 10.35 4.09 -35.64
C ASP A 360 11.32 4.15 -34.46
N GLN A 361 11.95 3.01 -34.14
CA GLN A 361 12.81 2.84 -32.97
C GLN A 361 14.11 2.14 -33.33
N VAL A 362 15.19 2.53 -32.65
CA VAL A 362 16.49 1.85 -32.72
C VAL A 362 16.78 1.22 -31.37
N ILE A 363 16.78 -0.12 -31.32
CA ILE A 363 17.02 -0.89 -30.11
C ILE A 363 18.25 -1.77 -30.35
N ASP A 364 19.29 -1.57 -29.55
CA ASP A 364 20.56 -2.29 -29.66
C ASP A 364 21.18 -2.25 -31.08
N GLY A 365 21.04 -1.10 -31.76
CA GLY A 365 21.55 -0.86 -33.12
C GLY A 365 20.66 -1.39 -34.25
N LEU A 366 19.54 -2.04 -33.91
CA LEU A 366 18.61 -2.61 -34.88
C LEU A 366 17.36 -1.74 -34.99
N LYS A 367 16.85 -1.55 -36.22
CA LYS A 367 15.69 -0.72 -36.51
C LYS A 367 14.41 -1.55 -36.45
N PHE A 368 13.42 -1.05 -35.70
CA PHE A 368 12.09 -1.63 -35.52
C PHE A 368 11.03 -0.57 -35.78
N LEU A 369 9.82 -1.02 -36.12
CA LEU A 369 8.64 -0.17 -36.19
C LEU A 369 7.59 -0.70 -35.21
N PHE A 370 7.03 0.20 -34.40
CA PHE A 370 5.93 -0.09 -33.49
C PHE A 370 4.71 0.73 -33.89
N GLY A 371 3.52 0.11 -33.86
CA GLY A 371 2.26 0.81 -34.11
C GLY A 371 1.94 1.82 -33.00
N ALA A 372 0.88 2.62 -33.20
CA ALA A 372 0.37 3.53 -32.17
C ALA A 372 -0.19 2.79 -30.93
N ASP A 373 -0.51 1.51 -31.10
CA ASP A 373 -0.87 0.56 -30.04
C ASP A 373 0.34 -0.08 -29.35
N GLY A 374 1.57 0.22 -29.82
CA GLY A 374 2.83 -0.34 -29.32
C GLY A 374 3.16 -1.72 -29.87
N ILE A 375 2.37 -2.27 -30.79
CA ILE A 375 2.63 -3.58 -31.37
C ILE A 375 3.72 -3.46 -32.45
N ARG A 376 4.77 -4.28 -32.32
CA ARG A 376 5.86 -4.38 -33.29
C ARG A 376 5.31 -4.82 -34.65
N GLN A 377 5.51 -3.97 -35.66
CA GLN A 377 5.10 -4.21 -37.04
C GLN A 377 6.10 -5.14 -37.75
N SER A 378 5.61 -5.87 -38.75
CA SER A 378 6.43 -6.70 -39.62
C SER A 378 5.85 -6.80 -41.03
N GLY A 379 6.64 -7.33 -41.97
CA GLY A 379 6.28 -7.44 -43.39
C GLY A 379 6.59 -6.18 -44.19
N MET A 380 5.91 -6.06 -45.34
CA MET A 380 6.00 -4.93 -46.26
C MET A 380 5.20 -3.73 -45.73
N ILE A 381 5.87 -2.60 -45.50
CA ILE A 381 5.25 -1.38 -44.98
C ILE A 381 5.56 -0.21 -45.92
N ALA A 382 4.52 0.36 -46.52
CA ALA A 382 4.60 1.60 -47.30
C ALA A 382 4.39 2.81 -46.39
N ARG A 383 5.14 3.89 -46.63
CA ARG A 383 5.02 5.18 -45.93
C ARG A 383 4.33 6.21 -46.83
N GLU A 384 3.84 7.28 -46.23
CA GLU A 384 3.13 8.36 -46.92
C GLU A 384 4.00 9.12 -47.93
N ASP A 385 5.32 9.12 -47.74
CA ASP A 385 6.29 9.72 -48.66
C ASP A 385 6.58 8.86 -49.92
N GLY A 386 5.90 7.70 -50.04
CA GLY A 386 6.06 6.76 -51.14
C GLY A 386 7.17 5.73 -50.94
N SER A 387 7.97 5.85 -49.88
CA SER A 387 8.99 4.85 -49.55
C SER A 387 8.33 3.56 -49.02
N SER A 388 8.98 2.42 -49.25
CA SER A 388 8.54 1.12 -48.72
C SER A 388 9.69 0.43 -48.01
N TYR A 389 9.40 -0.25 -46.91
CA TYR A 389 10.36 -0.96 -46.09
C TYR A 389 9.88 -2.41 -45.87
N TYR A 390 10.83 -3.30 -45.63
CA TYR A 390 10.53 -4.66 -45.21
C TYR A 390 11.09 -4.91 -43.80
N TYR A 391 10.23 -5.34 -42.89
CA TYR A 391 10.60 -5.77 -41.55
C TYR A 391 10.44 -7.29 -41.47
N ASP A 392 11.51 -8.01 -41.16
CA ASP A 392 11.52 -9.47 -41.16
C ASP A 392 10.46 -10.03 -40.16
N PRO A 393 9.50 -10.88 -40.58
CA PRO A 393 8.44 -11.36 -39.70
C PRO A 393 8.90 -12.14 -38.47
N ALA A 394 10.04 -12.82 -38.54
CA ALA A 394 10.56 -13.60 -37.42
C ALA A 394 11.18 -12.69 -36.35
N THR A 395 12.03 -11.77 -36.78
CA THR A 395 12.85 -10.92 -35.89
C THR A 395 12.28 -9.54 -35.66
N GLY A 396 11.42 -9.04 -36.55
CA GLY A 396 10.88 -7.69 -36.59
C GLY A 396 11.86 -6.62 -37.06
N GLN A 397 13.08 -7.02 -37.44
CA GLN A 397 14.14 -6.10 -37.81
C GLN A 397 13.92 -5.56 -39.22
N MET A 398 14.15 -4.27 -39.42
CA MET A 398 14.16 -3.67 -40.75
C MET A 398 15.32 -4.26 -41.57
N VAL A 399 15.02 -4.72 -42.78
CA VAL A 399 15.99 -5.35 -43.67
C VAL A 399 16.65 -4.31 -44.56
N SER A 400 17.97 -4.43 -44.72
CA SER A 400 18.77 -3.76 -45.75
C SER A 400 19.50 -4.82 -46.57
N GLY A 401 19.61 -4.62 -47.88
CA GLY A 401 20.20 -5.56 -48.82
C GLY A 401 19.18 -6.53 -49.43
N TRP A 402 19.67 -7.67 -49.91
CA TRP A 402 18.87 -8.70 -50.59
C TRP A 402 17.99 -9.48 -49.62
N PHE A 403 16.72 -9.70 -49.99
CA PHE A 403 15.82 -10.59 -49.25
C PHE A 403 14.77 -11.23 -50.15
N ASN A 404 14.11 -12.28 -49.65
CA ASN A 404 13.11 -13.03 -50.40
C ASN A 404 11.77 -13.10 -49.65
N ILE A 405 10.67 -13.02 -50.41
CA ILE A 405 9.31 -13.26 -49.93
C ILE A 405 8.59 -14.15 -50.94
N ALA A 406 8.17 -15.35 -50.53
CA ALA A 406 7.41 -16.29 -51.36
C ALA A 406 7.96 -16.40 -52.80
N ASP A 407 9.23 -16.82 -52.91
CA ASP A 407 10.01 -17.01 -54.15
C ASP A 407 10.32 -15.75 -54.97
N LYS A 408 9.97 -14.57 -54.48
CA LYS A 408 10.34 -13.30 -55.10
C LYS A 408 11.52 -12.68 -54.37
N THR A 409 12.46 -12.13 -55.14
CA THR A 409 13.64 -11.43 -54.60
C THR A 409 13.44 -9.94 -54.66
N TYR A 410 13.85 -9.25 -53.61
CA TYR A 410 13.79 -7.80 -53.46
C TYR A 410 15.17 -7.30 -53.00
N TYR A 411 15.40 -6.00 -53.13
CA TYR A 411 16.56 -5.33 -52.55
C TYR A 411 16.12 -4.08 -51.80
N ALA A 412 16.62 -3.92 -50.58
CA ALA A 412 16.50 -2.69 -49.81
C ALA A 412 17.85 -1.95 -49.80
N ASP A 413 17.86 -0.64 -49.98
CA ASP A 413 19.07 0.18 -49.91
C ASP A 413 19.65 0.23 -48.47
N GLU A 414 20.77 0.95 -48.27
CA GLU A 414 21.41 1.09 -46.95
C GLU A 414 20.52 1.79 -45.91
N LEU A 415 19.53 2.57 -46.36
CA LEU A 415 18.56 3.25 -45.52
C LEU A 415 17.34 2.36 -45.23
N GLY A 416 17.15 1.27 -45.99
CA GLY A 416 16.07 0.30 -45.88
C GLY A 416 14.97 0.44 -46.93
N HIS A 417 15.08 1.40 -47.87
CA HIS A 417 14.06 1.59 -48.89
C HIS A 417 14.11 0.46 -49.90
N ILE A 418 12.96 -0.15 -50.16
CA ILE A 418 12.80 -1.12 -51.23
C ILE A 418 12.95 -0.38 -52.55
N VAL A 419 13.93 -0.80 -53.35
CA VAL A 419 14.27 -0.14 -54.61
C VAL A 419 13.32 -0.59 -55.73
N THR A 420 13.06 0.32 -56.66
CA THR A 420 12.31 0.06 -57.90
C THR A 420 13.09 0.63 -59.08
N GLY A 421 12.80 0.16 -60.29
CA GLY A 421 13.50 0.57 -61.51
C GLY A 421 14.91 -0.03 -61.62
N ILE A 422 15.76 0.62 -62.41
CA ILE A 422 17.18 0.23 -62.57
C ILE A 422 17.94 0.68 -61.32
N TYR A 423 18.56 -0.27 -60.61
CA TYR A 423 19.32 0.02 -59.39
C TYR A 423 20.69 -0.70 -59.38
N PRO A 424 21.80 -0.01 -59.06
CA PRO A 424 23.12 -0.61 -58.98
C PRO A 424 23.36 -1.30 -57.62
N VAL A 425 23.79 -2.56 -57.64
CA VAL A 425 24.24 -3.31 -56.46
C VAL A 425 25.63 -3.88 -56.75
N ALA A 426 26.62 -3.54 -55.94
CA ALA A 426 28.00 -4.01 -56.08
C ALA A 426 28.59 -3.87 -57.51
N LYS A 427 28.30 -2.74 -58.19
CA LYS A 427 28.70 -2.40 -59.57
C LYS A 427 27.98 -3.16 -60.69
N GLN A 428 26.92 -3.90 -60.38
CA GLN A 428 26.04 -4.53 -61.37
C GLN A 428 24.67 -3.84 -61.32
N ASN A 429 24.05 -3.62 -62.48
CA ASN A 429 22.71 -3.08 -62.55
C ASN A 429 21.69 -4.22 -62.49
N TYR A 430 20.59 -3.97 -61.79
CA TYR A 430 19.44 -4.87 -61.70
C TYR A 430 18.18 -4.05 -62.01
N TYR A 431 17.13 -4.71 -62.51
CA TYR A 431 15.83 -4.07 -62.68
C TYR A 431 14.81 -4.67 -61.71
N PHE A 432 14.20 -3.80 -60.91
CA PHE A 432 13.11 -4.13 -60.00
C PHE A 432 11.81 -3.52 -60.54
N ASP A 433 10.73 -4.30 -60.58
CA ASP A 433 9.45 -3.81 -61.07
C ASP A 433 8.83 -2.74 -60.13
N GLU A 434 7.65 -2.22 -60.49
CA GLU A 434 6.93 -1.21 -59.68
C GLU A 434 6.56 -1.69 -58.26
N LYS A 435 6.64 -3.00 -58.00
CA LYS A 435 6.40 -3.62 -56.70
C LYS A 435 7.71 -4.01 -55.99
N GLY A 436 8.87 -3.66 -56.57
CA GLY A 436 10.21 -3.94 -56.04
C GLY A 436 10.71 -5.37 -56.31
N VAL A 437 10.05 -6.14 -57.17
CA VAL A 437 10.45 -7.53 -57.47
C VAL A 437 11.57 -7.54 -58.51
N LEU A 438 12.67 -8.25 -58.23
CA LEU A 438 13.75 -8.44 -59.18
C LEU A 438 13.29 -9.25 -60.39
N ILE A 439 13.47 -8.68 -61.59
CA ILE A 439 13.19 -9.34 -62.86
C ILE A 439 14.40 -10.17 -63.33
N ARG A 440 14.13 -11.34 -63.91
CA ARG A 440 15.12 -12.32 -64.40
C ARG A 440 14.65 -12.92 -65.72
N ASN A 441 15.61 -13.39 -66.52
CA ASN A 441 15.36 -14.12 -67.77
C ASN A 441 14.39 -13.41 -68.73
N GLN A 442 14.49 -12.09 -68.84
CA GLN A 442 13.55 -11.28 -69.62
C GLN A 442 14.27 -10.15 -70.36
N VAL A 443 13.83 -9.87 -71.60
CA VAL A 443 14.16 -8.64 -72.33
C VAL A 443 13.20 -7.55 -71.89
N LEU A 444 13.73 -6.40 -71.47
CA LEU A 444 13.00 -5.24 -70.98
C LEU A 444 13.22 -4.06 -71.92
N ASP A 445 12.14 -3.35 -72.27
CA ASP A 445 12.21 -2.03 -72.92
C ASP A 445 11.98 -0.97 -71.86
N LEU A 446 13.02 -0.20 -71.54
CA LEU A 446 13.00 0.84 -70.53
C LEU A 446 13.28 2.18 -71.22
N ASN A 447 12.22 2.92 -71.55
CA ASN A 447 12.27 4.21 -72.24
C ASN A 447 12.95 4.15 -73.63
N GLY A 448 12.73 3.08 -74.41
CA GLY A 448 13.25 2.93 -75.77
C GLY A 448 14.65 2.30 -75.85
N VAL A 449 15.21 1.87 -74.72
CA VAL A 449 16.46 1.11 -74.65
C VAL A 449 16.14 -0.32 -74.22
N GLN A 450 16.63 -1.29 -74.99
CA GLN A 450 16.45 -2.71 -74.68
C GLN A 450 17.55 -3.21 -73.73
N TYR A 451 17.13 -3.91 -72.69
CA TYR A 451 18.02 -4.56 -71.72
C TYR A 451 17.69 -6.04 -71.62
N GLN A 452 18.71 -6.88 -71.38
CA GLN A 452 18.55 -8.29 -71.02
C GLN A 452 18.82 -8.46 -69.53
N ALA A 453 17.84 -8.97 -68.79
CA ALA A 453 18.04 -9.51 -67.44
C ALA A 453 18.38 -11.01 -67.55
N ASP A 454 19.52 -11.42 -67.01
CA ASP A 454 19.96 -12.83 -67.01
C ASP A 454 19.27 -13.68 -65.92
N GLU A 455 19.74 -14.92 -65.72
CA GLU A 455 19.21 -15.84 -64.70
C GLU A 455 19.44 -15.36 -63.25
N ASN A 456 20.45 -14.51 -63.04
CA ASN A 456 20.76 -13.91 -61.74
C ASN A 456 20.09 -12.54 -61.57
N GLY A 457 19.52 -11.99 -62.65
CA GLY A 457 18.87 -10.68 -62.72
C GLY A 457 19.79 -9.53 -63.10
N ILE A 458 21.04 -9.84 -63.51
CA ILE A 458 21.99 -8.83 -63.97
C ILE A 458 21.46 -8.23 -65.26
N LEU A 459 21.34 -6.90 -65.28
CA LEU A 459 20.79 -6.13 -66.37
C LEU A 459 21.93 -5.60 -67.26
N THR A 460 21.95 -6.05 -68.52
CA THR A 460 22.88 -5.55 -69.54
C THR A 460 22.12 -4.90 -70.69
N GLU A 461 22.66 -3.79 -71.20
CA GLU A 461 22.08 -3.11 -72.36
C GLU A 461 22.31 -3.95 -73.63
N ILE A 462 21.27 -4.15 -74.43
CA ILE A 462 21.37 -4.79 -75.73
C ILE A 462 21.77 -3.72 -76.74
N VAL A 463 23.06 -3.66 -77.05
CA VAL A 463 23.56 -2.79 -78.12
C VAL A 463 23.20 -3.44 -79.47
N PRO A 464 22.38 -2.80 -80.32
CA PRO A 464 22.08 -3.35 -81.64
C PRO A 464 23.37 -3.44 -82.45
N VAL A 465 23.64 -4.62 -82.99
CA VAL A 465 24.72 -4.82 -83.96
C VAL A 465 24.36 -3.96 -85.19
N PRO A 466 25.26 -3.08 -85.68
CA PRO A 466 24.99 -2.32 -86.90
C PRO A 466 24.71 -3.29 -88.05
N GLU A 467 23.63 -3.08 -88.80
CA GLU A 467 23.38 -3.83 -90.03
C GLU A 467 24.57 -3.67 -90.99
N GLU A 468 25.26 -4.78 -91.29
CA GLU A 468 26.23 -4.81 -92.39
C GLU A 468 25.48 -4.67 -93.72
N ASP A 469 25.82 -3.61 -94.45
CA ASP A 469 25.33 -3.26 -95.78
C ASP A 469 25.71 -4.35 -96.80
N THR A 470 24.83 -5.33 -97.00
CA THR A 470 25.00 -6.38 -98.03
C THR A 470 24.47 -5.91 -99.38
N ALA A 471 25.14 -4.94 -99.97
CA ALA A 471 24.84 -4.46 -101.32
C ALA A 471 26.10 -4.22 -102.17
N ALA A 472 26.86 -5.27 -102.51
CA ALA A 472 27.61 -5.38 -103.79
C ALA A 472 28.46 -6.68 -103.88
N ALA A 473 27.95 -7.71 -104.58
CA ALA A 473 28.75 -8.60 -105.45
C ALA A 473 27.86 -9.69 -106.10
N ALA A 474 26.85 -9.28 -106.87
CA ALA A 474 26.20 -10.13 -107.86
C ALA A 474 26.29 -9.45 -109.23
N ALA A 475 27.52 -9.27 -109.74
CA ALA A 475 27.77 -8.86 -111.11
C ALA A 475 29.16 -9.34 -111.55
N GLN A 476 29.26 -10.62 -111.93
CA GLN A 476 30.04 -11.10 -113.08
C GLN A 476 29.92 -12.62 -113.20
N ALA A 477 28.84 -13.06 -113.86
CA ALA A 477 28.76 -14.36 -114.49
C ALA A 477 28.21 -14.17 -115.91
N SER A 478 29.09 -13.96 -116.88
CA SER A 478 28.86 -14.37 -118.29
C SER A 478 30.07 -14.02 -119.16
N ALA A 479 30.99 -14.96 -119.34
CA ALA A 479 31.73 -15.17 -120.59
C ALA A 479 32.54 -16.49 -120.52
N GLN A 480 31.87 -17.60 -120.87
CA GLN A 480 32.51 -18.70 -121.62
C GLN A 480 32.96 -18.18 -123.02
N PRO A 481 33.69 -18.93 -123.89
CA PRO A 481 34.36 -20.23 -123.72
C PRO A 481 35.76 -20.35 -124.43
N VAL A 482 36.26 -21.60 -124.50
CA VAL A 482 37.23 -22.21 -125.46
C VAL A 482 38.71 -22.00 -125.08
N LYS A 483 39.52 -23.03 -124.79
CA LYS A 483 39.72 -24.32 -125.48
C LYS A 483 40.34 -25.36 -124.55
#